data_AF-A0A804HTC3-F1
#
_entry.id   AF-A0A804HTC3-F1
#
_cell.length_a   1.000
_cell.length_b   1.000
_cell.length_c   1.000
_cell.angle_alpha   90.00
_cell.angle_beta   90.00
_cell.angle_gamma   90.00
#
_symmetry.space_group_name_H-M   'P 1'
#
loop_
_entity.id
_entity.type
_entity.pdbx_description
1 polymer ?
#
loop_
_entity_poly.entity_id
_entity_poly.type
_entity_poly.pdbx_seq_one_letter_code
_entity_poly.pdbx_strand_id
1 'polypeptide(L)'
;MNQFSTTNAKETAQSVLEPVRRAQPPAAVVSATAPTCSRPSTPPSKTASTSSPSLSEAAPGNSGPFLLGVVNNAAPWVITVAASTIDRDFKQTITSTNNKQIQGRSFTLKSLDTGKKYTLIRAVDAIAANASKDDATLCDPHSIDAAKVEGKIVLCQRGPPPPVLDNFPQASGAAGTIVIDNNKRGDNFLMTAFMDQAHLLISEKDGQAL
;
A
#
# COMPACT_ATOMS: atom_id res chain seq x y z
N MET A 1 -12.17 16.56 -20.21
CA MET A 1 -10.86 16.09 -19.71
C MET A 1 -10.69 16.67 -18.31
N ASN A 2 -10.73 15.83 -17.29
CA ASN A 2 -10.68 16.26 -15.89
C ASN A 2 -9.21 16.31 -15.45
N GLN A 3 -8.75 17.45 -14.95
CA GLN A 3 -7.38 17.68 -14.48
C GLN A 3 -7.31 17.87 -12.95
N PHE A 4 -6.29 17.34 -12.30
CA PHE A 4 -6.15 17.31 -10.84
C PHE A 4 -4.85 17.96 -10.38
N SER A 5 -4.90 18.70 -9.28
CA SER A 5 -3.73 19.24 -8.59
C SER A 5 -3.64 18.63 -7.20
N THR A 6 -2.43 18.29 -6.76
CA THR A 6 -2.16 17.99 -5.36
C THR A 6 -2.08 19.29 -4.58
N THR A 7 -2.72 19.34 -3.42
CA THR A 7 -2.66 20.49 -2.51
C THR A 7 -2.16 19.99 -1.17
N ASN A 8 -1.04 20.53 -0.69
CA ASN A 8 -0.55 20.23 0.65
C ASN A 8 -1.56 20.72 1.68
N ALA A 9 -2.03 19.81 2.53
CA ALA A 9 -2.41 20.20 3.88
C ALA A 9 -1.13 20.67 4.58
N LYS A 10 -1.02 21.98 4.78
CA LYS A 10 0.01 22.55 5.66
C LYS A 10 -0.41 22.23 7.09
N GLU A 11 -0.13 21.02 7.55
CA GLU A 11 -0.14 20.65 8.96
C GLU A 11 1.30 20.27 9.35
N THR A 12 1.96 21.22 10.00
CA THR A 12 3.15 21.15 10.84
C THR A 12 4.01 19.87 10.74
N ALA A 13 4.70 19.67 9.62
CA ALA A 13 5.87 18.78 9.53
C ALA A 13 7.18 19.57 9.72
N GLN A 14 7.20 20.54 10.64
CA GLN A 14 8.34 21.44 10.84
C GLN A 14 8.71 21.65 12.32
N SER A 15 8.28 20.76 13.23
CA SER A 15 8.63 20.85 14.66
C SER A 15 9.28 19.61 15.28
N VAL A 16 9.84 18.66 14.50
CA VAL A 16 10.60 17.52 15.08
C VAL A 16 12.05 17.41 14.57
N LEU A 17 12.52 18.36 13.77
CA LEU A 17 13.93 18.41 13.36
C LEU A 17 14.50 19.83 13.52
N GLU A 18 14.69 20.25 14.78
CA GLU A 18 15.70 21.25 15.14
C GLU A 18 16.97 20.50 15.58
N PRO A 19 18.17 20.94 15.16
CA PRO A 19 19.41 20.23 15.40
C PRO A 19 19.90 20.46 16.83
N VAL A 20 19.76 19.47 17.71
CA VAL A 20 20.49 19.48 18.98
C VAL A 20 21.99 19.27 18.67
N ARG A 21 22.73 20.36 18.51
CA ARG A 21 24.19 20.35 18.61
C ARG A 21 24.57 19.93 20.03
N ARG A 22 25.15 18.74 20.20
CA ARG A 22 26.07 18.46 21.32
C ARG A 22 27.11 17.39 20.96
N ALA A 23 28.37 17.82 21.12
CA ALA A 23 29.64 17.12 21.26
C ALA A 23 29.81 15.73 20.62
N GLN A 24 30.73 15.67 19.67
CA GLN A 24 31.27 14.47 19.03
C GLN A 24 32.30 13.79 19.94
N PRO A 25 32.09 12.56 20.44
CA PRO A 25 33.17 11.69 20.90
C PRO A 25 33.88 11.04 19.70
N PRO A 26 35.15 10.61 19.86
CA PRO A 26 36.03 10.32 18.73
C PRO A 26 35.56 9.13 17.89
N ALA A 27 35.88 9.20 16.60
CA ALA A 27 35.47 8.27 15.55
C ALA A 27 35.87 6.81 15.87
N ALA A 28 34.88 5.92 15.94
CA ALA A 28 35.07 4.49 15.77
C ALA A 28 34.48 4.10 14.42
N VAL A 29 35.35 3.68 13.49
CA VAL A 29 34.95 3.09 12.21
C VAL A 29 34.39 1.71 12.51
N VAL A 30 33.08 1.51 12.31
CA VAL A 30 32.47 0.18 12.30
C VAL A 30 31.90 -0.04 10.91
N SER A 31 32.59 -0.86 10.10
CA SER A 31 32.04 -1.41 8.87
C SER A 31 30.81 -2.26 9.21
N ALA A 32 29.62 -1.80 8.82
CA ALA A 32 28.40 -2.59 8.90
C ALA A 32 28.21 -3.34 7.58
N THR A 33 28.62 -4.60 7.54
CA THR A 33 28.16 -5.55 6.52
C THR A 33 26.72 -5.95 6.89
N ALA A 34 25.75 -5.68 6.01
CA ALA A 34 24.35 -6.06 6.25
C ALA A 34 24.22 -7.60 6.28
N PRO A 35 23.57 -8.19 7.28
CA PRO A 35 23.35 -9.64 7.29
C PRO A 35 22.29 -9.99 6.25
N THR A 36 22.64 -10.87 5.31
CA THR A 36 21.70 -11.54 4.41
C THR A 36 20.75 -12.41 5.22
N CYS A 37 19.46 -12.11 5.19
CA CYS A 37 18.43 -12.96 5.79
C CYS A 37 18.23 -14.19 4.88
N SER A 38 18.85 -15.31 5.23
CA SER A 38 18.74 -16.56 4.48
C SER A 38 17.37 -17.19 4.73
N ARG A 39 16.70 -17.65 3.66
CA ARG A 39 15.49 -18.48 3.74
C ARG A 39 15.78 -19.71 4.62
N PRO A 40 15.05 -19.97 5.72
CA PRO A 40 15.28 -21.17 6.50
C PRO A 40 14.88 -22.38 5.64
N SER A 41 15.82 -23.27 5.38
CA SER A 41 15.50 -24.64 5.00
C SER A 41 14.62 -25.23 6.10
N THR A 42 13.50 -25.83 5.73
CA THR A 42 12.59 -26.54 6.63
C THR A 42 13.40 -27.42 7.58
N PRO A 43 13.44 -27.16 8.91
CA PRO A 43 14.12 -28.08 9.81
C PRO A 43 13.27 -29.34 9.95
N PRO A 44 13.89 -30.54 10.03
CA PRO A 44 13.16 -31.69 10.56
C PRO A 44 12.74 -31.34 11.99
N SER A 45 11.56 -31.80 12.38
CA SER A 45 10.96 -31.74 13.71
C SER A 45 12.00 -31.63 14.84
N LYS A 46 12.35 -30.39 15.23
CA LYS A 46 13.23 -30.16 16.38
C LYS A 46 12.39 -30.30 17.64
N THR A 47 12.55 -31.44 18.31
CA THR A 47 12.37 -31.54 19.75
C THR A 47 13.17 -30.43 20.43
N ALA A 48 12.56 -29.77 21.43
CA ALA A 48 13.15 -28.68 22.19
C ALA A 48 14.59 -28.97 22.61
N SER A 49 15.53 -28.17 22.10
CA SER A 49 16.88 -28.07 22.63
C SER A 49 16.93 -26.82 23.49
N THR A 50 16.68 -26.95 24.78
CA THR A 50 16.69 -25.80 25.70
C THR A 50 17.48 -26.14 26.95
N SER A 51 18.68 -25.55 27.06
CA SER A 51 19.35 -25.32 28.34
C SER A 51 18.93 -23.98 28.98
N SER A 52 18.00 -23.23 28.37
CA SER A 52 17.38 -22.01 28.93
C SER A 52 15.92 -21.91 28.44
N PRO A 53 14.95 -21.44 29.25
CA PRO A 53 13.57 -21.28 28.80
C PRO A 53 13.47 -20.15 27.77
N SER A 54 13.03 -20.48 26.56
CA SER A 54 12.79 -19.52 25.46
C SER A 54 11.32 -19.51 25.07
N LEU A 55 10.74 -18.32 24.92
CA LEU A 55 9.37 -18.14 24.44
C LEU A 55 9.30 -18.20 22.90
N SER A 56 8.25 -18.81 22.36
CA SER A 56 7.99 -18.87 20.91
C SER A 56 6.70 -18.11 20.57
N GLU A 57 6.77 -17.23 19.58
CA GLU A 57 5.64 -16.41 19.10
C GLU A 57 5.44 -16.63 17.60
N ALA A 58 4.19 -16.59 17.14
CA ALA A 58 3.86 -16.73 15.72
C ALA A 58 2.54 -16.04 15.34
N ALA A 59 2.37 -15.70 14.05
CA ALA A 59 1.10 -15.16 13.53
C ALA A 59 0.12 -16.29 13.15
N PRO A 60 -1.21 -16.11 13.28
CA PRO A 60 -2.18 -17.14 12.92
C PRO A 60 -2.28 -17.39 11.41
N GLY A 61 -1.88 -16.41 10.59
CA GLY A 61 -2.10 -16.38 9.14
C GLY A 61 -3.07 -15.26 8.73
N ASN A 62 -3.12 -14.96 7.44
CA ASN A 62 -3.94 -13.87 6.88
C ASN A 62 -5.17 -14.36 6.11
N SER A 63 -5.55 -15.64 6.28
CA SER A 63 -6.62 -16.29 5.53
C SER A 63 -8.02 -16.09 6.13
N GLY A 64 -8.16 -15.26 7.16
CA GLY A 64 -9.48 -14.86 7.67
C GLY A 64 -10.27 -14.06 6.63
N PRO A 65 -11.60 -13.87 6.80
CA PRO A 65 -12.40 -14.19 7.98
C PRO A 65 -13.16 -15.53 7.88
N PHE A 66 -12.76 -16.47 7.01
CA PHE A 66 -13.46 -17.74 6.85
C PHE A 66 -13.54 -18.51 8.20
N LEU A 67 -14.73 -19.00 8.52
CA LEU A 67 -15.11 -19.39 9.89
C LEU A 67 -14.37 -20.61 10.46
N LEU A 68 -13.66 -21.40 9.65
CA LEU A 68 -13.02 -22.65 10.11
C LEU A 68 -11.62 -22.85 9.52
N GLY A 69 -10.69 -23.25 10.37
CA GLY A 69 -9.40 -23.84 9.95
C GLY A 69 -8.34 -22.89 9.40
N VAL A 70 -8.49 -21.57 9.58
CA VAL A 70 -7.57 -20.57 9.01
C VAL A 70 -6.33 -20.27 9.88
N VAL A 71 -6.25 -20.82 11.10
CA VAL A 71 -5.15 -20.58 12.06
C VAL A 71 -4.10 -21.68 11.94
N ASN A 72 -2.88 -21.32 11.55
CA ASN A 72 -1.82 -22.28 11.22
C ASN A 72 -0.79 -22.55 12.35
N ASN A 73 -0.88 -21.86 13.48
CA ASN A 73 0.10 -21.91 14.58
C ASN A 73 -0.49 -22.22 15.97
N ALA A 74 -1.53 -23.07 16.03
CA ALA A 74 -2.29 -23.36 17.23
C ALA A 74 -1.62 -24.34 18.24
N ALA A 75 -0.28 -24.42 18.26
CA ALA A 75 0.42 -25.26 19.22
C ALA A 75 0.29 -24.67 20.63
N PRO A 76 -0.02 -25.46 21.68
CA PRO A 76 -0.26 -24.94 23.04
C PRO A 76 0.92 -24.17 23.67
N TRP A 77 2.14 -24.41 23.18
CA TRP A 77 3.38 -23.78 23.64
C TRP A 77 3.83 -22.60 22.77
N VAL A 78 3.00 -22.15 21.83
CA VAL A 78 3.27 -20.99 20.96
C VAL A 78 2.26 -19.89 21.26
N ILE A 79 2.73 -18.68 21.55
CA ILE A 79 1.86 -17.51 21.61
C ILE A 79 1.49 -17.13 20.19
N THR A 80 0.20 -17.25 19.86
CA THR A 80 -0.34 -16.86 18.55
C THR A 80 -0.91 -15.45 18.61
N VAL A 81 -0.37 -14.53 17.81
CA VAL A 81 -0.71 -13.10 17.86
C VAL A 81 -1.55 -12.68 16.65
N ALA A 82 -2.80 -12.28 16.87
CA ALA A 82 -3.69 -11.78 15.82
C ALA A 82 -3.39 -10.33 15.43
N ALA A 83 -3.78 -9.95 14.21
CA ALA A 83 -3.67 -8.57 13.74
C ALA A 83 -4.95 -7.77 14.04
N SER A 84 -4.79 -6.50 14.44
CA SER A 84 -5.85 -5.52 14.58
C SER A 84 -5.43 -4.18 13.96
N THR A 85 -6.38 -3.28 13.78
CA THR A 85 -6.13 -1.92 13.32
C THR A 85 -5.81 -0.98 14.49
N ILE A 86 -5.08 0.10 14.21
CA ILE A 86 -4.88 1.23 15.12
C ILE A 86 -5.70 2.43 14.63
N ASP A 87 -5.84 3.46 15.47
CA ASP A 87 -6.56 4.70 15.18
C ASP A 87 -5.83 5.67 14.22
N ARG A 88 -4.59 5.36 13.84
CA ARG A 88 -3.80 6.15 12.89
C ARG A 88 -4.20 5.87 11.45
N ASP A 89 -4.42 6.94 10.67
CA ASP A 89 -4.71 6.88 9.24
C ASP A 89 -3.76 7.76 8.41
N PHE A 90 -3.45 7.35 7.17
CA PHE A 90 -2.51 8.03 6.27
C PHE A 90 -3.26 8.81 5.21
N LYS A 91 -3.72 10.00 5.58
CA LYS A 91 -4.60 10.82 4.75
C LYS A 91 -3.81 11.66 3.75
N GLN A 92 -4.30 11.74 2.52
CA GLN A 92 -3.81 12.61 1.45
C GLN A 92 -4.99 13.28 0.77
N THR A 93 -4.82 14.56 0.39
CA THR A 93 -5.88 15.35 -0.23
C THR A 93 -5.50 15.71 -1.66
N ILE A 94 -6.43 15.50 -2.59
CA ILE A 94 -6.32 15.97 -3.97
C ILE A 94 -7.40 17.01 -4.26
N THR A 95 -7.11 17.90 -5.20
CA THR A 95 -8.05 18.92 -5.66
C THR A 95 -8.43 18.63 -7.11
N SER A 96 -9.73 18.41 -7.34
CA SER A 96 -10.33 18.24 -8.66
C SER A 96 -10.38 19.56 -9.43
N THR A 97 -10.58 19.48 -10.75
CA THR A 97 -10.77 20.65 -11.63
C THR A 97 -11.91 21.54 -11.17
N ASN A 98 -12.93 20.95 -10.53
CA ASN A 98 -14.10 21.66 -10.00
C ASN A 98 -13.84 22.27 -8.60
N ASN A 99 -12.57 22.43 -8.19
CA ASN A 99 -12.16 22.87 -6.85
C ASN A 99 -12.69 22.00 -5.70
N LYS A 100 -13.20 20.80 -6.00
CA LYS A 100 -13.59 19.83 -4.98
C LYS A 100 -12.34 19.22 -4.36
N GLN A 101 -12.21 19.32 -3.04
CA GLN A 101 -11.19 18.59 -2.30
C GLN A 101 -11.69 17.17 -2.00
N ILE A 102 -10.87 16.18 -2.34
CA ILE A 102 -11.14 14.77 -2.09
C ILE A 102 -10.04 14.26 -1.17
N GLN A 103 -10.43 13.76 -0.01
CA GLN A 103 -9.53 13.12 0.92
C GLN A 103 -9.53 11.62 0.66
N GLY A 104 -8.34 11.04 0.52
CA GLY A 104 -8.13 9.60 0.40
C GLY A 104 -7.06 9.12 1.35
N ARG A 105 -6.78 7.82 1.28
CA ARG A 105 -5.73 7.13 2.04
C ARG A 105 -4.60 6.73 1.11
N SER A 106 -3.35 7.00 1.51
CA SER A 106 -2.18 6.70 0.69
C SER A 106 -0.98 6.39 1.56
N PHE A 107 -0.20 5.37 1.16
CA PHE A 107 1.06 5.02 1.80
C PHE A 107 2.14 4.86 0.72
N THR A 108 2.40 5.96 0.03
CA THR A 108 3.43 6.05 -1.02
C THR A 108 4.63 6.84 -0.53
N LEU A 109 5.84 6.39 -0.88
CA LEU A 109 7.06 7.18 -0.74
C LEU A 109 7.27 8.13 -1.93
N LYS A 110 6.60 7.85 -3.06
CA LYS A 110 6.61 8.72 -4.24
C LYS A 110 5.49 9.74 -4.17
N SER A 111 5.85 11.02 -4.29
CA SER A 111 4.89 12.12 -4.41
C SER A 111 4.84 12.64 -5.85
N LEU A 112 3.68 13.16 -6.23
CA LEU A 112 3.53 13.93 -7.45
C LEU A 112 3.91 15.39 -7.19
N ASP A 113 4.45 16.07 -8.21
CA ASP A 113 4.81 17.49 -8.12
C ASP A 113 3.62 18.35 -7.63
N THR A 114 3.81 19.06 -6.53
CA THR A 114 2.79 19.95 -5.96
C THR A 114 2.44 21.08 -6.93
N GLY A 115 1.14 21.31 -7.16
CA GLY A 115 0.66 22.37 -8.06
C GLY A 115 0.71 22.02 -9.55
N LYS A 116 1.29 20.86 -9.92
CA LYS A 116 1.21 20.35 -11.30
C LYS A 116 -0.16 19.74 -11.53
N LYS A 117 -0.73 20.03 -12.71
CA LYS A 117 -2.00 19.46 -13.15
C LYS A 117 -1.76 18.17 -13.91
N TYR A 118 -2.39 17.10 -13.46
CA TYR A 118 -2.37 15.81 -14.15
C TYR A 118 -3.72 15.54 -14.78
N THR A 119 -3.73 14.98 -15.99
CA THR A 119 -4.97 14.53 -16.63
C THR A 119 -5.42 13.21 -16.02
N LEU A 120 -6.69 13.10 -15.67
CA LEU A 120 -7.31 11.85 -15.25
C LEU A 120 -7.84 11.09 -16.46
N ILE A 121 -7.60 9.78 -16.47
CA ILE A 121 -8.16 8.84 -17.44
C ILE A 121 -8.80 7.68 -16.69
N ARG A 122 -10.01 7.27 -17.08
CA ARG A 122 -10.61 6.05 -16.54
C ARG A 122 -9.91 4.86 -17.15
N ALA A 123 -9.70 3.82 -16.36
CA ALA A 123 -9.00 2.63 -16.82
C ALA A 123 -9.67 1.98 -18.06
N VAL A 124 -11.00 2.01 -18.13
CA VAL A 124 -11.81 1.53 -19.28
C VAL A 124 -11.62 2.33 -20.57
N ASP A 125 -11.06 3.53 -20.51
CA ASP A 125 -10.73 4.34 -21.70
C ASP A 125 -9.28 4.07 -22.15
N ALA A 126 -8.51 3.32 -21.35
CA ALA A 126 -7.11 2.98 -21.55
C ALA A 126 -6.86 1.48 -21.74
N ILE A 127 -7.88 0.71 -22.14
CA ILE A 127 -7.81 -0.76 -22.30
C ILE A 127 -6.73 -1.12 -23.33
N ALA A 128 -5.90 -2.12 -22.99
CA ALA A 128 -4.95 -2.75 -23.89
C ALA A 128 -5.65 -3.65 -24.91
N ALA A 129 -5.06 -3.82 -26.10
CA ALA A 129 -5.71 -4.52 -27.22
C ALA A 129 -6.18 -5.96 -26.90
N ASN A 130 -5.52 -6.65 -25.96
CA ASN A 130 -5.79 -8.04 -25.60
C ASN A 130 -6.40 -8.19 -24.18
N ALA A 131 -6.99 -7.14 -23.64
CA ALA A 131 -7.53 -7.12 -22.28
C ALA A 131 -9.05 -6.97 -22.27
N SER A 132 -9.70 -7.57 -21.26
CA SER A 132 -11.13 -7.34 -21.06
C SER A 132 -11.38 -6.00 -20.38
N LYS A 133 -12.61 -5.50 -20.50
CA LYS A 133 -13.04 -4.30 -19.78
C LYS A 133 -13.02 -4.48 -18.27
N ASP A 134 -13.29 -5.71 -17.79
CA ASP A 134 -13.32 -6.01 -16.37
C ASP A 134 -11.92 -5.97 -15.78
N ASP A 135 -10.94 -6.61 -16.44
CA ASP A 135 -9.52 -6.57 -16.04
C ASP A 135 -8.99 -5.13 -16.03
N ALA A 136 -9.32 -4.36 -17.07
CA ALA A 136 -8.94 -2.96 -17.15
C ALA A 136 -9.59 -2.11 -16.05
N THR A 137 -10.85 -2.37 -15.70
CA THR A 137 -11.54 -1.65 -14.62
C THR A 137 -10.82 -1.84 -13.28
N LEU A 138 -10.24 -3.02 -13.05
CA LEU A 138 -9.45 -3.35 -11.87
C LEU A 138 -7.98 -2.93 -11.99
N CYS A 139 -7.55 -2.42 -13.14
CA CYS A 139 -6.16 -2.18 -13.49
C CYS A 139 -5.29 -3.41 -13.21
N ASP A 140 -5.79 -4.57 -13.63
CA ASP A 140 -5.04 -5.82 -13.53
C ASP A 140 -3.75 -5.73 -14.37
N PRO A 141 -2.70 -6.48 -13.99
CA PRO A 141 -1.46 -6.50 -14.74
C PRO A 141 -1.71 -6.73 -16.24
N HIS A 142 -1.07 -5.93 -17.09
CA HIS A 142 -1.18 -5.97 -18.55
C HIS A 142 -2.55 -5.60 -19.16
N SER A 143 -3.52 -5.15 -18.35
CA SER A 143 -4.85 -4.75 -18.85
C SER A 143 -4.91 -3.31 -19.39
N ILE A 144 -3.93 -2.48 -19.02
CA ILE A 144 -3.85 -1.05 -19.35
C ILE A 144 -2.76 -0.80 -20.39
N ASP A 145 -3.10 -0.04 -21.42
CA ASP A 145 -2.17 0.43 -22.45
C ASP A 145 -1.29 1.57 -21.91
N ALA A 146 0.00 1.29 -21.72
CA ALA A 146 0.98 2.24 -21.20
C ALA A 146 1.03 3.56 -22.01
N ALA A 147 0.87 3.49 -23.35
CA ALA A 147 0.93 4.66 -24.21
C ALA A 147 -0.27 5.61 -24.00
N LYS A 148 -1.43 5.07 -23.57
CA LYS A 148 -2.62 5.87 -23.29
C LYS A 148 -2.55 6.58 -21.94
N VAL A 149 -1.78 6.04 -21.00
CA VAL A 149 -1.73 6.50 -19.60
C VAL A 149 -0.45 7.26 -19.23
N GLU A 150 0.52 7.35 -20.13
CA GLU A 150 1.78 8.04 -19.90
C GLU A 150 1.57 9.48 -19.41
N GLY A 151 2.15 9.81 -18.24
CA GLY A 151 2.03 11.13 -17.60
C GLY A 151 0.63 11.47 -17.05
N LYS A 152 -0.33 10.53 -17.08
CA LYS A 152 -1.69 10.70 -16.57
C LYS A 152 -1.88 9.99 -15.23
N ILE A 153 -2.96 10.34 -14.54
CA ILE A 153 -3.44 9.60 -13.38
C ILE A 153 -4.56 8.67 -13.86
N VAL A 154 -4.47 7.39 -13.50
CA VAL A 154 -5.46 6.38 -13.90
C VAL A 154 -6.44 6.15 -12.76
N LEU A 155 -7.74 6.14 -13.08
CA LEU A 155 -8.82 5.83 -12.14
C LEU A 155 -9.23 4.35 -12.29
N CYS A 156 -8.98 3.55 -11.25
CA CYS A 156 -9.26 2.12 -11.17
C CYS A 156 -10.31 1.83 -10.08
N GLN A 157 -10.96 0.68 -10.14
CA GLN A 157 -11.81 0.17 -9.07
C GLN A 157 -11.07 -0.87 -8.22
N ARG A 158 -11.39 -0.93 -6.93
CA ARG A 158 -10.87 -1.96 -6.04
C ARG A 158 -11.54 -3.30 -6.35
N GLY A 159 -10.74 -4.30 -6.69
CA GLY A 159 -11.22 -5.67 -6.95
C GLY A 159 -11.70 -6.40 -5.69
N PRO A 160 -12.31 -7.59 -5.85
CA PRO A 160 -12.62 -8.48 -4.73
C PRO A 160 -11.35 -8.84 -3.96
N PRO A 161 -11.44 -9.17 -2.65
CA PRO A 161 -10.28 -9.61 -1.88
C PRO A 161 -9.65 -10.84 -2.54
N PRO A 162 -8.35 -10.80 -2.88
CA PRO A 162 -7.69 -11.94 -3.50
C PRO A 162 -7.43 -13.04 -2.46
N PRO A 163 -7.37 -14.30 -2.90
CA PRO A 163 -7.23 -15.44 -1.98
C PRO A 163 -5.83 -15.58 -1.35
N VAL A 164 -4.80 -14.88 -1.84
CA VAL A 164 -3.40 -15.14 -1.42
C VAL A 164 -2.54 -13.89 -1.25
N LEU A 165 -2.67 -12.90 -2.15
CA LEU A 165 -1.85 -11.69 -2.17
C LEU A 165 -2.67 -10.50 -2.66
N ASP A 166 -2.63 -9.41 -1.89
CA ASP A 166 -3.34 -8.20 -2.25
C ASP A 166 -2.67 -7.49 -3.44
N ASN A 167 -3.15 -7.80 -4.65
CA ASN A 167 -2.76 -7.07 -5.86
C ASN A 167 -3.50 -5.74 -5.85
N PHE A 168 -2.88 -4.73 -5.25
CA PHE A 168 -3.40 -3.38 -5.33
C PHE A 168 -3.35 -2.89 -6.78
N PRO A 169 -4.45 -2.31 -7.32
CA PRO A 169 -4.50 -1.83 -8.71
C PRO A 169 -3.33 -0.91 -9.05
N GLN A 170 -2.62 -1.21 -10.14
CA GLN A 170 -1.46 -0.44 -10.58
C GLN A 170 -1.47 -0.26 -12.10
N ALA A 171 -1.26 0.98 -12.55
CA ALA A 171 -1.15 1.28 -13.98
C ALA A 171 0.30 1.64 -14.34
N SER A 172 1.09 0.66 -14.78
CA SER A 172 2.48 0.90 -15.22
C SER A 172 2.56 1.98 -16.30
N GLY A 173 3.52 2.90 -16.18
CA GLY A 173 3.70 4.04 -17.09
C GLY A 173 2.85 5.27 -16.75
N ALA A 174 1.83 5.14 -15.89
CA ALA A 174 1.09 6.29 -15.36
C ALA A 174 1.94 7.12 -14.39
N ALA A 175 1.60 8.40 -14.24
CA ALA A 175 2.15 9.24 -13.18
C ALA A 175 1.69 8.75 -11.79
N GLY A 176 0.46 8.24 -11.71
CA GLY A 176 -0.08 7.64 -10.49
C GLY A 176 -1.45 6.99 -10.72
N THR A 177 -1.99 6.41 -9.65
CA THR A 177 -3.24 5.65 -9.70
C THR A 177 -4.18 6.06 -8.57
N ILE A 178 -5.43 6.39 -8.90
CA ILE A 178 -6.50 6.57 -7.92
C ILE A 178 -7.36 5.30 -7.95
N VAL A 179 -7.57 4.70 -6.78
CA VAL A 179 -8.38 3.50 -6.63
C VAL A 179 -9.65 3.84 -5.87
N ILE A 180 -10.78 3.46 -6.43
CA ILE A 180 -12.09 3.62 -5.81
C ILE A 180 -12.35 2.42 -4.91
N ASP A 181 -12.48 2.67 -3.60
CA ASP A 181 -12.85 1.66 -2.62
C ASP A 181 -14.34 1.35 -2.72
N ASN A 182 -14.68 0.08 -2.95
CA ASN A 182 -16.05 -0.41 -3.05
C ASN A 182 -16.61 -0.89 -1.71
N ASN A 183 -15.91 -0.59 -0.60
CA ASN A 183 -16.25 -0.96 0.78
C ASN A 183 -16.41 -2.46 1.05
N LYS A 184 -16.11 -3.34 0.07
CA LYS A 184 -16.26 -4.80 0.23
C LYS A 184 -15.25 -5.42 1.19
N ARG A 185 -14.20 -4.67 1.54
CA ARG A 185 -13.11 -5.13 2.41
C ARG A 185 -13.11 -4.46 3.78
N GLY A 186 -14.14 -3.67 4.11
CA GLY A 186 -14.19 -2.85 5.32
C GLY A 186 -13.04 -1.83 5.37
N ASP A 187 -12.60 -1.47 6.57
CA ASP A 187 -11.54 -0.48 6.78
C ASP A 187 -10.12 -1.00 6.47
N ASN A 188 -10.00 -2.20 5.91
CA ASN A 188 -8.73 -2.83 5.58
C ASN A 188 -7.98 -2.04 4.49
N PHE A 189 -7.10 -1.17 4.95
CA PHE A 189 -6.11 -0.47 4.14
C PHE A 189 -4.83 -1.30 4.09
N LEU A 190 -4.84 -2.33 3.26
CA LEU A 190 -3.64 -3.10 2.93
C LEU A 190 -3.04 -2.48 1.67
N MET A 191 -1.98 -1.70 1.86
CA MET A 191 -1.23 -1.08 0.79
C MET A 191 0.23 -1.48 0.94
N THR A 192 0.81 -2.02 -0.13
CA THR A 192 2.24 -2.32 -0.15
C THR A 192 3.02 -1.02 -0.34
N ALA A 193 3.87 -0.67 0.62
CA ALA A 193 4.68 0.56 0.59
C ALA A 193 5.70 0.62 -0.57
N PHE A 194 5.94 -0.51 -1.24
CA PHE A 194 6.96 -0.69 -2.26
C PHE A 194 6.47 -0.40 -3.69
N MET A 195 5.29 0.21 -3.84
CA MET A 195 4.77 0.58 -5.16
C MET A 195 5.64 1.70 -5.75
N ASP A 196 6.14 1.48 -6.96
CA ASP A 196 7.00 2.45 -7.67
C ASP A 196 6.19 3.61 -8.29
N GLN A 197 4.96 3.84 -7.82
CA GLN A 197 4.05 4.87 -8.33
C GLN A 197 3.21 5.47 -7.19
N ALA A 198 2.88 6.75 -7.33
CA ALA A 198 1.96 7.42 -6.43
C ALA A 198 0.58 6.79 -6.54
N HIS A 199 -0.05 6.50 -5.42
CA HIS A 199 -1.37 5.87 -5.37
C HIS A 199 -2.25 6.52 -4.31
N LEU A 200 -3.58 6.53 -4.53
CA LEU A 200 -4.54 7.09 -3.59
C LEU A 200 -5.81 6.23 -3.58
N LEU A 201 -6.22 5.77 -2.41
CA LEU A 201 -7.50 5.10 -2.22
C LEU A 201 -8.56 6.12 -1.79
N ILE A 202 -9.67 6.20 -2.51
CA ILE A 202 -10.79 7.13 -2.23
C ILE A 202 -12.11 6.39 -2.05
N SER A 203 -13.09 7.06 -1.44
CA SER A 203 -14.43 6.50 -1.27
C SER A 203 -15.16 6.34 -2.62
N GLU A 204 -16.09 5.39 -2.70
CA GLU A 204 -16.96 5.23 -3.88
C GLU A 204 -17.70 6.52 -4.25
N LYS A 205 -18.21 7.23 -3.25
CA LYS A 205 -18.90 8.52 -3.42
C LYS A 205 -18.01 9.56 -4.07
N ASP A 206 -16.74 9.63 -3.67
CA ASP A 206 -15.80 10.58 -4.27
C ASP A 206 -15.36 10.14 -5.65
N GLY A 207 -15.19 8.83 -5.88
CA GLY A 207 -14.89 8.27 -7.20
C GLY A 207 -15.97 8.53 -8.24
N GLN A 208 -17.26 8.50 -7.84
CA GLN A 208 -18.37 8.85 -8.72
C GLN A 208 -18.42 10.35 -9.08
N ALA A 209 -17.74 11.20 -8.30
CA ALA A 209 -17.67 12.64 -8.54
C ALA A 209 -16.47 13.05 -9.43
N LEU A 210 -15.67 12.08 -9.87
CA LEU A 210 -14.50 12.24 -10.75
C LEU A 210 -14.83 11.96 -12.21
#